data_AF-A0A150NZ03-F1
#
_entry.id   AF-A0A150NZ03-F1
#
_cell.length_a   1.000
_cell.length_b   1.000
_cell.length_c   1.000
_cell.angle_alpha   90.00
_cell.angle_beta   90.00
_cell.angle_gamma   90.00
#
_symmetry.space_group_name_H-M   'P 1'
#
loop_
_entity.id
_entity.type
_entity.pdbx_description
1 polymer ?
#
loop_
_entity_poly.entity_id
_entity_poly.type
_entity_poly.pdbx_seq_one_letter_code
_entity_poly.pdbx_strand_id
1 'polypeptide(L)'
;MALPGEELLAPGVLKNPVRVEALYDREAAHEATLRNLLQRRGYEDIEAVREEGYARGLRTAVRDLCEVLGIALSPERDATIEAMTRTELSTLREQLKRERCWP
;
A
#
# COMPACT_ATOMS: atom_id res chain seq x y z
N MET A 1 -22.15 -21.87 23.08
CA MET A 1 -21.47 -20.73 23.73
C MET A 1 -20.06 -20.74 23.16
N ALA A 2 -19.58 -19.64 22.60
CA ALA A 2 -18.23 -19.62 22.02
C ALA A 2 -17.19 -19.41 23.12
N LEU A 3 -16.06 -20.10 23.03
CA LEU A 3 -14.99 -20.11 24.04
C LEU A 3 -13.77 -19.31 23.55
N PRO A 4 -12.93 -18.77 24.47
CA PRO A 4 -11.64 -18.21 24.10
C PRO A 4 -10.83 -19.17 23.20
N GLY A 5 -10.18 -18.62 22.18
CA GLY A 5 -9.48 -19.35 21.14
C GLY A 5 -10.34 -19.71 19.92
N GLU A 6 -11.67 -19.72 20.04
CA GLU A 6 -12.59 -20.01 18.93
C GLU A 6 -12.81 -18.79 18.02
N GLU A 7 -13.23 -19.05 16.78
CA GLU A 7 -13.57 -18.03 15.80
C GLU A 7 -15.09 -17.88 15.64
N LEU A 8 -15.53 -16.63 15.57
CA LEU A 8 -16.89 -16.23 15.29
C LEU A 8 -17.03 -15.93 13.81
N LEU A 9 -17.97 -16.61 13.18
CA LEU A 9 -18.36 -16.41 11.78
C LEU A 9 -19.65 -15.60 11.72
N ALA A 10 -19.71 -14.63 10.81
CA ALA A 10 -20.96 -13.95 10.49
C ALA A 10 -21.03 -13.65 8.99
N PRO A 11 -21.52 -14.60 8.17
CA PRO A 11 -21.62 -14.42 6.72
C PRO A 11 -22.36 -13.13 6.34
N GLY A 12 -21.83 -12.38 5.38
CA GLY A 12 -22.39 -11.11 4.92
C GLY A 12 -22.14 -9.90 5.83
N VAL A 13 -21.78 -10.12 7.10
CA VAL A 13 -21.41 -9.06 8.06
C VAL A 13 -19.89 -8.98 8.20
N LEU A 14 -19.23 -10.09 8.45
CA LEU A 14 -17.78 -10.16 8.57
C LEU A 14 -17.16 -10.59 7.25
N LYS A 15 -16.04 -9.96 6.86
CA LYS A 15 -15.24 -10.41 5.72
C LYS A 15 -14.36 -11.59 6.12
N ASN A 16 -13.82 -11.55 7.34
CA ASN A 16 -13.04 -12.63 7.96
C ASN A 16 -13.65 -13.07 9.29
N PRO A 17 -13.44 -14.32 9.69
CA PRO A 17 -13.72 -14.74 11.07
C PRO A 17 -13.03 -13.82 12.09
N VAL A 18 -13.65 -13.62 13.25
CA VAL A 18 -13.07 -12.85 14.37
C VAL A 18 -12.95 -13.75 15.58
N ARG A 19 -11.84 -13.70 16.30
CA ARG A 19 -11.67 -14.52 17.52
C ARG A 19 -12.57 -14.02 18.64
N VAL A 20 -13.01 -14.90 19.53
CA VAL A 20 -13.88 -14.56 20.67
C VAL A 20 -13.26 -13.47 21.57
N GLU A 21 -11.93 -13.42 21.67
CA GLU A 21 -11.17 -12.38 22.38
C GLU A 21 -11.58 -10.97 21.94
N ALA A 22 -11.90 -10.76 20.66
CA ALA A 22 -12.32 -9.46 20.13
C ALA A 22 -13.63 -8.94 20.75
N LEU A 23 -14.37 -9.75 21.51
CA LEU A 23 -15.57 -9.32 22.22
C LEU A 23 -15.27 -8.66 23.59
N TYR A 24 -14.10 -8.88 24.17
CA TYR A 24 -13.76 -8.38 25.50
C TYR A 24 -12.35 -7.76 25.62
N ASP A 25 -11.44 -8.10 24.72
CA ASP A 25 -10.15 -7.44 24.57
C ASP A 25 -10.23 -6.32 23.53
N ARG A 26 -9.95 -5.09 23.97
CA ARG A 26 -10.06 -3.89 23.15
C ARG A 26 -9.06 -3.88 21.99
N GLU A 27 -7.84 -4.35 22.22
CA GLU A 27 -6.79 -4.36 21.20
C GLU A 27 -7.14 -5.39 20.11
N ALA A 28 -7.54 -6.61 20.52
CA ALA A 28 -8.02 -7.64 19.60
C ALA A 28 -9.23 -7.16 18.78
N ALA A 29 -10.17 -6.44 19.41
CA ALA A 29 -11.33 -5.86 18.73
C ALA A 29 -10.95 -4.85 17.64
N HIS A 30 -10.04 -3.93 17.97
CA HIS A 30 -9.55 -2.93 17.02
C HIS A 30 -8.78 -3.56 15.87
N GLU A 31 -7.89 -4.52 16.15
CA GLU A 31 -7.10 -5.20 15.13
C GLU A 31 -8.00 -5.97 14.15
N ALA A 32 -8.97 -6.72 14.67
CA ALA A 32 -9.95 -7.43 13.86
C ALA A 32 -10.80 -6.47 13.01
N THR A 33 -11.20 -5.33 13.57
CA THR A 33 -11.96 -4.29 12.85
C THR A 33 -11.13 -3.68 11.72
N LEU A 34 -9.89 -3.27 12.01
CA LEU A 34 -8.99 -2.66 11.03
C LEU A 34 -8.73 -3.61 9.86
N ARG A 35 -8.36 -4.87 10.13
CA ARG A 35 -8.12 -5.88 9.10
C ARG A 35 -9.33 -6.09 8.19
N ASN A 36 -10.53 -6.20 8.78
CA ASN A 36 -11.77 -6.33 8.02
C ASN A 36 -12.04 -5.10 7.11
N LEU A 37 -11.82 -3.88 7.62
CA LEU A 37 -12.03 -2.66 6.85
C LEU A 37 -11.02 -2.51 5.71
N LEU A 38 -9.73 -2.78 5.96
CA LEU A 38 -8.67 -2.72 4.95
C LEU A 38 -8.94 -3.70 3.80
N GLN A 39 -9.25 -4.96 4.14
CA GLN A 39 -9.52 -5.95 3.11
C GLN A 39 -10.79 -5.66 2.34
N ARG A 40 -11.82 -5.06 2.95
CA ARG A 40 -13.00 -4.56 2.22
C ARG A 40 -12.64 -3.47 1.20
N ARG A 41 -11.57 -2.71 1.43
CA ARG A 41 -11.02 -1.72 0.51
C ARG A 41 -10.01 -2.30 -0.48
N GLY A 42 -9.73 -3.61 -0.42
CA GLY A 42 -8.79 -4.29 -1.31
C GLY A 42 -7.35 -4.33 -0.78
N TYR A 43 -7.09 -3.87 0.44
CA TYR A 43 -5.78 -3.92 1.08
C TYR A 43 -5.65 -5.15 1.96
N GLU A 44 -4.57 -5.92 1.82
CA GLU A 44 -4.30 -7.08 2.66
C GLU A 44 -4.17 -6.69 4.14
N ASP A 45 -3.39 -5.63 4.39
CA ASP A 45 -3.08 -5.08 5.69
C ASP A 45 -2.71 -3.58 5.59
N ILE A 46 -2.21 -3.02 6.70
CA ILE A 46 -1.82 -1.61 6.77
C ILE A 46 -0.50 -1.34 6.03
N GLU A 47 0.37 -2.35 5.88
CA GLU A 47 1.62 -2.21 5.14
C GLU A 47 1.37 -2.08 3.65
N ALA A 48 0.37 -2.78 3.10
CA ALA A 48 -0.07 -2.58 1.71
C ALA A 48 -0.46 -1.12 1.42
N VAL A 49 -1.17 -0.47 2.35
CA VAL A 49 -1.53 0.96 2.23
C VAL A 49 -0.29 1.85 2.28
N ARG A 50 0.66 1.54 3.18
CA ARG A 50 1.92 2.29 3.31
C ARG A 50 2.78 2.15 2.07
N GLU A 51 2.94 0.94 1.55
CA GLU A 51 3.69 0.66 0.32
C GLU A 51 3.11 1.40 -0.88
N GLU A 52 1.78 1.42 -1.05
CA GLU A 52 1.14 2.23 -2.10
C GLU A 52 1.44 3.73 -1.91
N GLY A 53 1.34 4.22 -0.68
CA GLY A 53 1.66 5.61 -0.33
C GLY A 53 3.10 5.99 -0.67
N TYR A 54 4.07 5.14 -0.33
CA TYR A 54 5.48 5.34 -0.67
C TYR A 54 5.71 5.30 -2.18
N ALA A 55 5.13 4.33 -2.89
CA ALA A 55 5.24 4.23 -4.33
C ALA A 55 4.69 5.51 -5.00
N ARG A 56 3.49 5.96 -4.61
CA ARG A 56 2.90 7.21 -5.10
C ARG A 56 3.80 8.42 -4.86
N GLY A 57 4.35 8.55 -3.66
CA GLY A 57 5.28 9.64 -3.33
C GLY A 57 6.55 9.61 -4.20
N LEU A 58 7.10 8.43 -4.46
CA LEU A 58 8.26 8.28 -5.35
C LEU A 58 7.91 8.59 -6.81
N ARG A 59 6.73 8.21 -7.31
CA ARG A 59 6.29 8.57 -8.66
C ARG A 59 6.22 10.08 -8.83
N THR A 60 5.64 10.80 -7.86
CA THR A 60 5.64 12.27 -7.84
C THR A 60 7.07 12.79 -7.84
N ALA A 61 7.95 12.30 -6.96
CA ALA A 61 9.33 12.77 -6.89
C ALA A 61 10.12 12.53 -8.20
N VAL A 62 9.88 11.42 -8.90
CA VAL A 62 10.49 11.14 -10.21
C VAL A 62 10.00 12.14 -11.26
N ARG A 63 8.70 12.43 -11.30
CA ARG A 63 8.11 13.42 -12.22
C ARG A 63 8.67 14.82 -11.96
N ASP A 64 8.69 15.25 -10.70
CA ASP A 64 9.25 16.54 -10.28
C ASP A 64 10.74 16.66 -10.67
N LEU A 65 11.52 15.58 -10.50
CA LEU A 65 12.92 15.55 -10.93
C LEU A 65 13.04 15.67 -12.44
N CYS A 66 12.23 14.97 -13.22
CA CYS A 66 12.24 15.10 -14.67
C CYS A 66 11.92 16.54 -15.10
N GLU A 67 10.93 17.18 -14.48
CA GLU A 67 10.59 18.59 -14.74
C GLU A 67 11.77 19.51 -14.42
N VAL A 68 12.32 19.43 -13.21
CA VAL A 68 13.44 20.28 -12.76
C VAL A 68 14.72 20.07 -13.57
N LEU A 69 14.96 18.84 -14.02
CA LEU A 69 16.13 18.49 -14.84
C LEU A 69 15.91 18.75 -16.34
N GLY A 70 14.70 19.13 -16.77
CA GLY A 70 14.38 19.32 -18.19
C GLY A 70 14.34 18.01 -18.98
N ILE A 71 14.08 16.87 -18.33
CA ILE A 71 13.97 15.56 -18.96
C ILE A 71 12.55 15.38 -19.48
N ALA A 72 12.40 15.25 -20.80
CA ALA A 72 11.10 15.03 -21.42
C ALA A 72 10.50 13.67 -21.02
N LEU A 73 9.32 13.71 -20.38
CA LEU A 73 8.50 12.54 -20.07
C LEU A 73 7.48 12.29 -21.18
N SER A 74 7.70 11.25 -21.99
CA SER A 74 6.71 10.78 -22.94
C SER A 74 5.62 9.97 -22.21
N PRO A 75 4.43 9.78 -22.82
CA PRO A 75 3.37 8.95 -22.24
C PRO A 75 3.83 7.52 -21.89
N GLU A 76 4.74 6.95 -22.69
CA GLU A 76 5.28 5.61 -22.45
C GLU A 76 6.18 5.58 -21.21
N ARG A 77 6.99 6.62 -21.01
CA ARG A 77 7.83 6.77 -19.80
C ARG A 77 6.98 6.99 -18.56
N ASP A 78 5.91 7.77 -18.66
CA ASP A 78 4.99 7.98 -17.56
C ASP A 78 4.23 6.69 -17.20
N ALA A 79 3.79 5.92 -18.20
CA ALA A 79 3.20 4.61 -17.98
C ALA A 79 4.19 3.63 -17.32
N THR A 80 5.48 3.74 -17.65
CA THR A 80 6.55 2.94 -17.01
C THR A 80 6.68 3.29 -15.53
N ILE A 81 6.67 4.59 -15.17
CA ILE A 81 6.69 5.05 -13.77
C ILE A 81 5.48 4.52 -13.00
N GLU A 82 4.29 4.52 -13.60
CA GLU A 82 3.08 4.01 -12.95
C GLU A 82 3.16 2.50 -12.67
N ALA A 83 3.74 1.72 -13.59
CA ALA A 83 3.88 0.27 -13.42
C ALA A 83 5.01 -0.15 -12.46
N MET A 84 5.98 0.73 -12.18
CA MET A 84 7.13 0.40 -11.33
C MET A 84 6.77 0.21 -9.85
N THR A 85 7.51 -0.69 -9.22
CA THR A 85 7.53 -0.94 -7.78
C THR A 85 8.27 0.18 -7.03
N ARG A 86 8.11 0.24 -5.70
CA ARG A 86 8.84 1.18 -4.82
C ARG A 86 10.35 1.10 -5.01
N THR A 87 10.91 -0.10 -5.12
CA THR A 87 12.36 -0.33 -5.26
C THR A 87 12.87 0.16 -6.62
N GLU A 88 12.13 -0.11 -7.69
CA GLU A 88 12.46 0.36 -9.04
C GLU A 88 12.38 1.89 -9.11
N LEU A 89 11.33 2.49 -8.57
CA LEU A 89 11.19 3.94 -8.49
C LEU A 89 12.32 4.60 -7.70
N SER A 90 12.71 4.00 -6.57
CA SER A 90 13.85 4.50 -5.78
C SER A 90 15.15 4.43 -6.58
N THR A 91 15.38 3.34 -7.30
CA THR A 91 16.55 3.15 -8.16
C THR A 91 16.58 4.19 -9.28
N LEU A 92 15.46 4.32 -10.01
CA LEU A 92 15.30 5.31 -11.07
C LEU A 92 15.56 6.73 -10.55
N ARG A 93 14.98 7.08 -9.40
CA ARG A 93 15.19 8.39 -8.76
C ARG A 93 16.67 8.68 -8.49
N GLU A 94 17.43 7.71 -7.97
CA GLU A 94 18.86 7.89 -7.71
C GLU A 94 19.68 7.97 -9.02
N GLN A 95 19.28 7.23 -10.05
CA GLN A 95 19.92 7.31 -11.37
C GLN A 95 19.67 8.68 -12.02
N LEU A 96 18.44 9.18 -12.02
CA LEU A 96 18.09 10.51 -12.56
C LEU A 96 18.90 11.62 -11.88
N LYS A 97 19.07 11.56 -10.54
CA LYS A 97 19.91 12.53 -9.81
C LYS A 97 21.38 12.51 -10.25
N ARG A 98 21.90 11.32 -10.59
CA ARG A 98 23.31 11.11 -10.94
C ARG A 98 23.60 11.44 -12.40
N GLU A 99 22.82 10.86 -13.31
CA GLU A 99 23.07 10.88 -14.75
C GLU A 99 22.35 12.03 -15.44
N ARG A 100 21.30 12.59 -14.82
CA ARG A 100 20.49 13.71 -15.32
C ARG A 100 19.87 13.45 -16.70
N CYS A 101 19.69 12.19 -17.06
CA CYS A 101 19.01 11.74 -18.26
C CYS A 101 18.11 10.55 -17.93
N TRP A 102 17.10 10.33 -18.77
CA TRP A 102 16.27 9.14 -18.67
C TRP A 102 17.06 7.90 -19.13
N PRO A 103 17.06 6.78 -18.37
CA PRO A 103 17.77 5.56 -18.72
C PRO A 103 17.19 4.80 -19.94
#